data_AF-A0A8S9YU93-F1
#
_entry.id   AF-A0A8S9YU93-F1
#
_cell.length_a   1.000
_cell.length_b   1.000
_cell.length_c   1.000
_cell.angle_alpha   90.00
_cell.angle_beta   90.00
_cell.angle_gamma   90.00
#
_symmetry.space_group_name_H-M   'P 1'
#
loop_
_entity.id
_entity.type
_entity.pdbx_description
1 polymer ?
#
loop_
_entity_poly.entity_id
_entity_poly.type
_entity_poly.pdbx_seq_one_letter_code
_entity_poly.pdbx_strand_id
1 'polypeptide(L)'
;MPHLGEASPLETYNSLADRHLVNYFRSSRMRKHLMKIGLVTKDGEILPEAEYRELSNRESQKRALLELIAKAIVERSLEAERIRQGKIRRTLEEICKMHRVRRMRVRQKCDISICFCINYVHCR
;
A
#
# COMPACT_ATOMS: atom_id res chain seq x y z
N MET A 1 0.19 30.03 41.97
CA MET A 1 0.57 30.91 40.83
C MET A 1 1.51 30.13 39.93
N PRO A 2 1.12 29.72 38.71
CA PRO A 2 2.05 29.04 37.81
C PRO A 2 2.90 30.09 37.09
N HIS A 3 4.22 29.94 37.21
CA HIS A 3 5.21 30.69 36.43
C HIS A 3 5.13 30.26 34.96
N LEU A 4 4.32 30.95 34.17
CA LEU A 4 4.40 30.90 32.72
C LEU A 4 5.50 31.89 32.32
N GLY A 5 6.64 31.40 31.81
CA GLY A 5 7.44 32.25 30.90
C GLY A 5 8.96 32.19 30.93
N GLU A 6 9.63 31.51 31.85
CA GLU A 6 11.08 31.35 31.75
C GLU A 6 11.40 30.01 31.11
N ALA A 7 11.50 30.00 29.77
CA ALA A 7 12.12 28.92 29.05
C ALA A 7 13.49 28.66 29.68
N SER A 8 13.81 27.40 29.96
CA SER A 8 15.10 27.04 30.54
C SER A 8 16.22 27.60 29.64
N PRO A 9 17.35 28.08 30.19
CA PRO A 9 18.46 28.58 29.38
C PRO A 9 18.89 27.62 28.25
N LEU A 10 18.67 26.32 28.45
CA LEU A 10 18.94 25.27 27.46
C LEU A 10 17.88 25.17 26.36
N GLU A 11 16.62 25.54 26.61
CA GLU A 11 15.55 25.52 25.60
C GLU A 11 15.70 26.64 24.56
N THR A 12 16.30 27.77 24.96
CA THR A 12 16.55 28.92 24.06
C THR A 12 17.93 28.85 23.40
N TYR A 13 18.79 27.92 23.84
CA TYR A 13 20.15 27.81 23.33
C TYR A 13 20.18 27.20 21.92
N ASN A 14 20.74 27.95 20.97
CA ASN A 14 20.93 27.52 19.59
C ASN A 14 22.40 27.16 19.32
N SER A 15 22.70 25.87 19.28
CA SER A 15 24.06 25.37 19.01
C SER A 15 24.61 25.82 17.65
N LEU A 16 23.76 26.02 16.63
CA LEU A 16 24.22 26.45 15.29
C LEU A 16 24.72 27.90 15.29
N ALA A 17 24.26 28.71 16.24
CA ALA A 17 24.70 30.08 16.44
C ALA A 17 25.89 30.19 17.42
N ASP A 18 26.32 29.08 18.04
CA ASP A 18 27.41 29.07 19.01
C ASP A 18 28.77 29.32 18.33
N ARG A 19 29.47 30.37 18.79
CA ARG A 19 30.79 30.77 18.30
C ARG A 19 31.87 29.68 18.45
N HIS A 20 31.82 28.90 19.52
CA HIS A 20 32.79 27.84 19.81
C HIS A 20 32.58 26.61 18.91
N LEU A 21 31.37 26.43 18.36
CA LEU A 21 31.04 25.32 17.48
C LEU A 21 31.18 25.66 15.98
N VAL A 22 31.53 26.89 15.63
CA VAL A 22 31.64 27.36 14.23
C VAL A 22 32.58 26.46 13.40
N ASN A 23 33.73 26.06 13.94
CA ASN A 23 34.68 25.22 13.21
C ASN A 23 34.13 23.81 12.94
N TYR A 24 33.34 23.28 13.86
CA TYR A 24 32.67 21.99 13.68
C TYR A 24 31.62 22.06 12.56
N PHE A 25 30.75 23.08 12.59
CA PHE A 25 29.70 23.25 11.59
C PHE A 25 30.21 23.69 10.20
N ARG A 26 31.37 24.36 10.13
CA ARG A 26 32.04 24.69 8.87
C ARG A 26 32.67 23.50 8.17
N SER A 27 32.87 22.37 8.85
CA SER A 27 33.39 21.15 8.23
C SER A 27 32.51 20.71 7.05
N SER A 28 33.12 20.37 5.91
CA SER A 28 32.38 19.94 4.70
C SER A 28 31.41 18.79 4.98
N ARG A 29 31.80 17.84 5.84
CA ARG A 29 30.93 16.74 6.26
C ARG A 29 29.68 17.25 6.99
N MET A 30 29.88 18.14 7.97
CA MET A 30 28.79 18.66 8.78
C MET A 30 27.91 19.61 7.97
N ARG A 31 28.49 20.49 7.16
CA ARG A 31 27.76 21.39 6.27
C ARG A 31 26.87 20.63 5.29
N LYS A 32 27.40 19.58 4.65
CA LYS A 32 26.59 18.69 3.79
C LYS A 32 25.44 18.03 4.54
N HIS A 33 25.68 17.61 5.78
CA HIS A 33 24.64 17.02 6.62
C HIS A 33 23.54 18.04 6.95
N LEU A 34 23.90 19.22 7.44
CA LEU A 34 22.97 20.30 7.78
C LEU A 34 22.13 20.76 6.59
N MET A 35 22.76 20.86 5.41
CA MET A 35 22.05 21.16 4.16
C MET A 35 21.09 20.05 3.75
N LYS A 36 21.48 18.78 3.93
CA LYS A 36 20.63 17.62 3.61
C LYS A 36 19.39 17.57 4.50
N ILE A 37 19.53 17.92 5.78
CA ILE A 37 18.40 17.94 6.72
C ILE A 37 17.61 19.25 6.68
N GLY A 38 18.05 20.26 5.92
CA GLY A 38 17.31 21.51 5.71
C GLY A 38 17.45 22.54 6.84
N LEU A 39 18.40 22.37 7.75
CA LEU A 39 18.69 23.38 8.80
C LEU A 39 19.55 24.53 8.30
N VAL A 40 20.27 24.32 7.20
CA VAL A 40 21.17 25.31 6.59
C VAL A 40 20.92 25.38 5.10
N THR A 41 20.85 26.59 4.55
CA THR A 41 20.68 26.83 3.10
C THR A 41 21.95 26.50 2.32
N LYS A 42 21.87 26.48 0.99
CA LYS A 42 23.07 26.26 0.14
C LYS A 42 24.13 27.34 0.36
N ASP A 43 23.68 28.55 0.62
CA ASP A 43 24.52 29.72 0.87
C ASP A 43 25.19 29.65 2.26
N GLY A 44 24.68 28.80 3.15
CA GLY A 44 25.25 28.56 4.48
C GLY A 44 24.55 29.33 5.59
N GLU A 45 23.36 29.87 5.33
CA GLU A 45 22.54 30.57 6.30
C GLU A 45 21.71 29.57 7.11
N ILE A 46 21.57 29.82 8.41
CA ILE A 46 20.73 28.99 9.29
C ILE A 46 19.27 29.31 8.99
N LEU A 47 18.47 28.29 8.70
CA LEU A 47 17.06 28.46 8.41
C LEU A 47 16.30 28.79 9.70
N PRO A 48 15.37 29.77 9.70
CA PRO A 48 14.53 30.06 10.84
C PRO A 48 13.69 28.84 11.24
N GLU A 49 13.51 28.64 12.54
CA GLU A 49 12.78 27.49 13.10
C GLU A 49 11.35 27.36 12.54
N ALA A 50 10.67 28.49 12.31
CA ALA A 50 9.32 28.51 11.74
C ALA A 50 9.28 27.96 10.31
N GLU A 51 10.23 28.39 9.46
CA GLU A 51 10.33 27.93 8.07
C GLU A 51 10.75 26.45 8.00
N TYR A 52 11.71 26.04 8.84
CA TYR A 52 12.11 24.64 8.95
C TYR A 52 10.92 23.73 9.31
N ARG A 53 10.13 24.12 10.31
CA ARG A 53 8.92 23.39 10.71
C ARG A 53 7.91 23.32 9.59
N GLU A 54 7.68 24.42 8.88
CA GLU A 54 6.74 24.45 7.76
C GLU A 54 7.18 23.50 6.63
N LEU A 55 8.45 23.51 6.24
CA LEU A 55 9.00 22.59 5.24
C LEU A 55 8.91 21.13 5.68
N SER A 56 9.27 20.83 6.93
CA SER A 56 9.19 19.49 7.50
C SER A 56 7.74 18.97 7.54
N ASN A 57 6.80 19.85 7.90
CA ASN A 57 5.37 19.53 7.89
C ASN A 57 4.85 19.25 6.47
N ARG A 58 5.21 20.08 5.49
CA ARG A 58 4.85 19.87 4.08
C ARG A 58 5.37 18.54 3.55
N GLU A 59 6.64 18.22 3.82
CA GLU A 59 7.24 16.94 3.40
C GLU A 59 6.57 15.75 4.10
N SER A 60 6.25 15.87 5.38
CA SER A 60 5.54 14.83 6.14
C SER A 60 4.13 14.61 5.62
N GLN A 61 3.39 15.69 5.33
CA GLN A 61 2.06 15.63 4.72
C GLN A 61 2.09 14.97 3.34
N LYS A 62 3.08 15.32 2.50
CA LYS A 62 3.27 14.72 1.18
C LYS A 62 3.52 13.21 1.29
N ARG A 63 4.38 12.78 2.23
CA ARG A 63 4.64 11.35 2.47
C ARG A 63 3.39 10.61 2.93
N ALA A 64 2.65 11.18 3.89
CA ALA A 64 1.40 10.59 4.37
C ALA A 64 0.35 10.47 3.26
N LEU A 65 0.24 11.47 2.39
CA LEU A 65 -0.66 11.43 1.24
C LEU A 65 -0.26 10.33 0.25
N LEU A 66 1.03 10.21 -0.08
CA LEU A 66 1.52 9.16 -0.98
C LEU A 66 1.28 7.76 -0.40
N GLU A 67 1.50 7.58 0.90
CA GLU A 67 1.22 6.32 1.59
C GLU A 67 -0.27 5.97 1.54
N LEU A 68 -1.15 6.94 1.79
CA LEU A 68 -2.60 6.76 1.68
C LEU A 68 -3.02 6.35 0.26
N ILE A 69 -2.49 7.02 -0.76
CA ILE A 69 -2.77 6.70 -2.16
C ILE A 69 -2.29 5.28 -2.50
N ALA A 70 -1.06 4.93 -2.11
CA ALA A 70 -0.50 3.62 -2.35
C ALA A 70 -1.36 2.52 -1.71
N LYS A 71 -1.77 2.72 -0.45
CA LYS A 71 -2.66 1.80 0.27
C LYS A 71 -4.01 1.64 -0.44
N ALA A 72 -4.64 2.75 -0.84
CA ALA A 72 -5.93 2.73 -1.51
C ALA A 72 -5.87 1.97 -2.85
N ILE A 73 -4.80 2.17 -3.64
CA ILE A 73 -4.59 1.46 -4.91
C ILE A 73 -4.48 -0.04 -4.67
N VAL A 74 -3.65 -0.47 -3.71
CA VAL A 74 -3.45 -1.88 -3.40
C VAL A 74 -4.75 -2.52 -2.91
N GLU A 75 -5.45 -1.89 -1.97
CA GLU A 75 -6.70 -2.41 -1.42
C GLU A 75 -7.78 -2.56 -2.50
N ARG A 76 -7.96 -1.54 -3.36
CA ARG A 76 -8.91 -1.61 -4.48
C ARG A 76 -8.54 -2.70 -5.48
N SER A 77 -7.25 -2.86 -5.78
CA SER A 77 -6.77 -3.87 -6.73
C SER A 77 -6.96 -5.28 -6.19
N LEU A 78 -6.66 -5.49 -4.91
CA LEU A 78 -6.89 -6.77 -4.23
C LEU A 78 -8.36 -7.15 -4.19
N GLU A 79 -9.25 -6.20 -3.92
CA GLU A 79 -10.69 -6.47 -3.90
C GLU A 79 -11.23 -6.84 -5.28
N ALA A 80 -10.83 -6.09 -6.32
CA ALA A 80 -11.21 -6.40 -7.70
C ALA A 80 -10.73 -7.82 -8.10
N GLU A 81 -9.52 -8.19 -7.70
CA GLU A 81 -8.96 -9.51 -8.01
C GLU A 81 -9.68 -10.64 -7.26
N ARG A 82 -10.02 -10.45 -5.98
CA ARG A 82 -10.84 -11.42 -5.21
C ARG A 82 -12.19 -11.67 -5.87
N ILE A 83 -12.87 -10.61 -6.29
CA ILE A 83 -14.15 -10.71 -6.99
C ILE A 83 -13.98 -11.47 -8.30
N ARG A 84 -12.93 -11.17 -9.08
CA ARG A 84 -12.62 -11.83 -10.36
C ARG A 84 -12.37 -13.33 -10.16
N GLN A 85 -11.51 -13.70 -9.21
CA GLN A 85 -11.22 -15.10 -8.88
C GLN A 85 -12.48 -15.83 -8.41
N GLY A 86 -13.30 -15.19 -7.58
CA GLY A 86 -14.58 -15.73 -7.14
C GLY A 86 -15.57 -15.96 -8.28
N LYS A 87 -15.57 -15.11 -9.32
CA LYS A 87 -16.37 -15.33 -10.54
C LYS A 87 -15.84 -16.51 -11.35
N ILE A 88 -14.53 -16.56 -11.59
CA ILE A 88 -13.89 -17.67 -12.33
C ILE A 88 -14.19 -19.01 -11.67
N ARG A 89 -14.01 -19.10 -10.35
CA ARG A 89 -14.29 -20.33 -9.60
C ARG A 89 -15.75 -20.78 -9.78
N ARG A 90 -16.72 -19.87 -9.64
CA ARG A 90 -18.14 -20.16 -9.84
C ARG A 90 -18.44 -20.66 -11.26
N THR A 91 -17.91 -19.98 -12.28
CA THR A 91 -18.08 -20.40 -13.68
C THR A 91 -17.47 -21.78 -13.93
N LEU A 92 -16.30 -22.09 -13.38
CA LEU A 92 -15.69 -23.41 -13.50
C LEU A 92 -16.53 -24.50 -12.82
N GLU A 93 -17.07 -24.23 -11.62
CA GLU A 93 -17.97 -25.15 -10.93
C GLU A 93 -19.24 -25.42 -11.74
N GLU A 94 -19.84 -24.39 -12.35
CA GLU A 94 -21.01 -24.50 -13.22
C GLU A 94 -20.72 -25.34 -14.47
N ILE A 95 -19.57 -25.11 -15.12
CA ILE A 95 -19.13 -25.91 -16.27
C ILE A 95 -18.97 -27.39 -15.86
N CYS A 96 -18.31 -27.67 -14.73
CA CYS A 96 -18.15 -29.03 -14.22
C CYS A 96 -19.49 -29.71 -13.92
N LYS A 97 -20.43 -29.00 -13.29
CA LYS A 97 -21.80 -29.48 -13.02
C LYS A 97 -22.52 -29.81 -14.33
N MET A 98 -22.48 -28.90 -15.31
CA MET A 98 -23.10 -29.12 -16.62
C MET A 98 -22.50 -30.34 -17.34
N HIS A 99 -21.18 -30.47 -17.35
CA HIS A 99 -20.51 -31.64 -17.94
C HIS A 99 -20.94 -32.95 -17.26
N ARG A 100 -21.05 -32.96 -15.93
CA ARG A 100 -21.54 -34.13 -15.18
C ARG A 100 -22.97 -34.49 -15.58
N VAL A 101 -23.88 -33.53 -15.62
CA VAL A 101 -25.28 -33.76 -16.02
C VAL A 101 -25.36 -34.27 -17.46
N ARG A 102 -24.61 -33.67 -18.39
CA ARG A 102 -24.54 -34.12 -19.79
C ARG A 102 -24.10 -35.58 -19.89
N ARG A 103 -23.03 -35.99 -19.17
CA ARG A 103 -22.58 -37.39 -19.15
C ARG A 103 -23.63 -38.35 -18.59
N MET A 104 -24.31 -37.98 -17.51
CA MET A 104 -25.38 -38.82 -16.94
C MET A 104 -26.56 -38.97 -17.90
N ARG A 105 -26.99 -37.88 -18.57
CA ARG A 105 -28.05 -37.93 -19.57
C ARG A 105 -27.70 -38.80 -20.78
N VAL A 106 -26.45 -38.76 -21.24
CA VAL A 106 -25.98 -39.63 -22.34
C VAL A 106 -26.04 -41.10 -21.92
N ARG A 107 -25.53 -41.44 -20.73
CA ARG A 107 -25.60 -42.80 -20.18
C ARG A 107 -27.04 -43.29 -20.10
N GLN A 108 -27.93 -42.50 -19.51
CA GLN A 108 -29.35 -42.84 -19.38
C GLN A 108 -30.02 -43.07 -20.75
N LYS A 109 -29.69 -42.26 -21.77
CA LYS A 109 -30.19 -42.49 -23.13
C LYS A 109 -29.68 -43.81 -23.73
N CYS A 110 -28.41 -44.14 -23.54
CA CYS A 110 -27.85 -45.42 -23.99
C CYS A 110 -28.52 -46.60 -23.27
N ASP A 111 -28.74 -46.50 -21.96
CA ASP A 111 -29.40 -47.55 -21.17
C ASP A 111 -30.83 -47.81 -21.65
N ILE A 112 -31.59 -46.75 -21.95
CA ILE A 112 -32.94 -46.85 -22.53
C ILE A 112 -32.89 -47.47 -23.92
N SER A 113 -31.96 -47.04 -24.78
CA SER A 113 -31.80 -47.60 -26.12
C SER A 113 -31.42 -49.07 -26.11
N ILE A 114 -30.51 -49.48 -25.23
CA ILE A 114 -30.10 -50.88 -25.06
C ILE A 114 -31.28 -51.72 -24.56
N CYS A 115 -32.02 -51.22 -23.57
CA CYS A 115 -33.20 -51.91 -23.05
C CYS A 115 -34.28 -52.09 -24.13
N PHE A 116 -34.45 -51.08 -25.00
CA PHE A 116 -35.36 -51.17 -26.14
C PHE A 116 -34.86 -52.21 -27.16
N CYS A 117 -33.58 -52.21 -27.53
CA CYS A 117 -33.01 -53.19 -28.46
C CYS A 117 -33.09 -54.62 -27.92
N ILE A 118 -32.79 -54.85 -26.63
CA ILE A 118 -32.89 -56.18 -26.01
C ILE A 118 -34.34 -56.65 -26.02
N ASN A 119 -35.30 -55.82 -25.60
CA ASN A 119 -36.71 -56.20 -25.63
C ASN A 119 -37.22 -56.43 -27.06
N TYR A 120 -36.74 -55.65 -28.04
CA TYR A 120 -37.11 -55.84 -29.45
C TYR A 120 -36.53 -57.12 -30.05
N VAL A 121 -35.34 -57.55 -29.61
CA VAL A 121 -34.70 -58.82 -30.03
C VAL A 121 -35.30 -60.03 -29.31
N HIS A 122 -35.80 -59.87 -28.09
CA HIS A 122 -36.46 -60.95 -27.33
C HIS A 122 -37.94 -61.16 -27.68
N CYS A 123 -38.55 -60.23 -28.44
CA CYS A 123 -39.95 -60.29 -28.85
C CYS A 123 -40.14 -60.71 -30.33
N ARG A 124 -39.08 -61.22 -30.97
CA ARG A 124 -39.09 -61.73 -32.35
C ARG A 124 -38.71 -63.20 -32.38
#